data_AF-A0AAP5YAP4-F1
#
_entry.id   AF-A0AAP5YAP4-F1
#
_cell.length_a   1.000
_cell.length_b   1.000
_cell.length_c   1.000
_cell.angle_alpha   90.00
_cell.angle_beta   90.00
_cell.angle_gamma   90.00
#
_symmetry.space_group_name_H-M   'P 1'
#
loop_
_entity.id
_entity.type
_entity.pdbx_description
1 polymer ?
#
loop_
_entity_poly.entity_id
_entity_poly.type
_entity_poly.pdbx_seq_one_letter_code
_entity_poly.pdbx_strand_id
1 'polypeptide(L)'
;MKALIMLAKAAIAFVWLVLILNIFMPFPGNAAIALYIMTAFLFIMHGLQMAIFIGAFGDKIKMSSWEKYSILIFGIFALLDIRRKHMM
;
A
#
# COMPACT_ATOMS: atom_id res chain seq x y z
N MET A 1 -9.98 16.98 -1.35
CA MET A 1 -9.79 15.51 -1.50
C MET A 1 -8.43 15.12 -2.11
N LYS A 2 -7.98 15.68 -3.25
CA LYS A 2 -6.68 15.32 -3.86
C LYS A 2 -5.48 15.53 -2.91
N ALA A 3 -5.39 16.69 -2.25
CA ALA A 3 -4.32 16.99 -1.29
C ALA A 3 -4.28 16.00 -0.10
N LEU A 4 -5.44 15.60 0.41
CA LEU A 4 -5.54 14.64 1.51
C LEU A 4 -5.05 13.24 1.08
N ILE A 5 -5.41 12.78 -0.12
CA ILE A 5 -4.92 11.51 -0.67
C ILE A 5 -3.41 11.55 -0.86
N MET A 6 -2.86 12.67 -1.35
CA MET A 6 -1.43 12.84 -1.53
C MET A 6 -0.69 12.81 -0.19
N LEU A 7 -1.19 13.53 0.82
CA LEU A 7 -0.62 13.53 2.17
C LEU A 7 -0.65 12.12 2.78
N ALA A 8 -1.77 11.40 2.63
CA ALA A 8 -1.89 10.04 3.13
C ALA A 8 -0.94 9.06 2.43
N LYS A 9 -0.76 9.18 1.11
CA LYS A 9 0.23 8.39 0.36
C LYS A 9 1.66 8.68 0.84
N ALA A 10 1.99 9.95 1.10
CA ALA A 10 3.29 10.32 1.67
C ALA A 10 3.51 9.74 3.06
N ALA A 11 2.49 9.77 3.93
CA ALA A 11 2.56 9.15 5.25
C ALA A 11 2.77 7.63 5.18
N ILE A 12 2.06 6.93 4.30
CA ILE A 12 2.25 5.48 4.09
C ILE A 12 3.63 5.17 3.50
N ALA A 13 4.15 6.00 2.58
CA ALA A 13 5.51 5.85 2.08
C ALA A 13 6.55 5.99 3.21
N PHE A 14 6.34 6.94 4.14
CA PHE A 14 7.17 7.08 5.33
C PHE A 14 7.09 5.86 6.25
N VAL A 15 5.90 5.28 6.44
CA VAL A 15 5.75 4.02 7.18
C VAL A 15 6.55 2.89 6.52
N TRP A 16 6.44 2.72 5.20
CA TRP A 16 7.23 1.73 4.47
C TRP A 16 8.74 1.95 4.65
N LEU A 17 9.21 3.20 4.61
CA LEU A 17 10.61 3.52 4.87
C LEU A 17 11.05 2.99 6.24
N VAL A 18 10.30 3.27 7.30
CA VAL A 18 10.63 2.80 8.66
C VAL A 18 10.63 1.27 8.75
N LEU A 19 9.63 0.62 8.14
CA LEU A 19 9.50 -0.84 8.14
C LEU A 19 10.66 -1.51 7.39
N ILE A 20 11.01 -0.99 6.21
CA ILE A 20 12.14 -1.48 5.42
C ILE A 20 13.46 -1.24 6.15
N LEU A 21 13.65 -0.07 6.77
CA LEU A 21 14.83 0.21 7.58
C LEU A 21 14.96 -0.80 8.72
N ASN A 22 13.87 -1.19 9.38
CA ASN A 22 13.92 -2.20 10.44
C ASN A 22 14.33 -3.61 9.95
N ILE A 23 14.19 -3.92 8.66
CA ILE A 23 14.69 -5.18 8.08
C ILE A 23 16.21 -5.18 8.01
N PHE A 24 16.82 -4.07 7.59
CA PHE A 24 18.27 -3.96 7.39
C PHE A 24 19.02 -3.50 8.64
N MET A 25 18.38 -2.66 9.46
CA MET A 25 18.90 -2.06 10.68
C MET A 25 17.80 -2.11 11.76
N PRO A 26 17.67 -3.26 12.44
CA PRO A 26 16.58 -3.47 13.40
C PRO A 26 16.64 -2.48 14.57
N PHE A 27 15.49 -1.94 14.94
CA PHE A 27 15.38 -1.09 16.13
C PHE A 27 15.57 -1.91 17.42
N PRO A 28 16.10 -1.32 18.50
CA PRO A 28 16.40 -2.07 19.71
C PRO A 28 15.16 -2.64 20.41
N GLY A 29 15.30 -3.85 20.94
CA GLY A 29 14.31 -4.49 21.81
C GLY A 29 12.99 -4.84 21.11
N ASN A 30 11.88 -4.67 21.83
CA ASN A 30 10.54 -5.08 21.37
C ASN A 30 10.04 -4.26 20.17
N ALA A 31 10.66 -3.11 19.88
CA ALA A 31 10.31 -2.28 18.72
C ALA A 31 10.53 -3.05 17.41
N ALA A 32 11.66 -3.77 17.25
CA ALA A 32 11.91 -4.54 16.03
C ALA A 32 10.87 -5.64 15.81
N ILE A 33 10.47 -6.35 16.88
CA ILE A 33 9.46 -7.41 16.82
C ILE A 33 8.12 -6.84 16.35
N ALA A 34 7.68 -5.74 16.96
CA ALA A 34 6.46 -5.06 16.55
C ALA A 34 6.52 -4.63 15.07
N LEU A 35 7.65 -4.05 14.64
CA LEU A 35 7.83 -3.61 13.25
C LEU A 35 7.89 -4.78 12.26
N TYR A 36 8.41 -5.96 12.63
CA TYR A 36 8.32 -7.16 11.78
C TYR A 36 6.89 -7.64 11.60
N ILE A 37 6.12 -7.70 12.69
CA ILE A 37 4.70 -8.08 12.64
C ILE A 37 3.92 -7.06 11.79
N MET A 38 4.17 -5.76 12.00
CA MET A 38 3.56 -4.69 11.20
C MET A 38 3.93 -4.79 9.72
N THR A 39 5.18 -5.13 9.40
CA THR A 39 5.63 -5.31 8.01
C THR A 39 4.88 -6.45 7.34
N ALA A 40 4.82 -7.61 8.00
CA ALA A 40 4.10 -8.78 7.50
C ALA A 40 2.62 -8.45 7.30
N PHE A 41 1.98 -7.84 8.30
CA PHE A 41 0.57 -7.47 8.24
C PHE A 41 0.29 -6.46 7.12
N LEU A 42 1.09 -5.39 7.01
CA LEU A 42 0.93 -4.38 5.97
C LEU A 42 1.07 -4.98 4.57
N PHE A 43 2.11 -5.78 4.36
CA PHE A 43 2.38 -6.43 3.08
C PHE A 43 1.25 -7.39 2.69
N ILE A 44 0.79 -8.24 3.61
CA ILE A 44 -0.29 -9.19 3.37
C ILE A 44 -1.61 -8.45 3.10
N MET A 45 -1.96 -7.46 3.92
CA MET A 45 -3.22 -6.74 3.78
C MET A 45 -3.28 -5.93 2.49
N HIS A 46 -2.19 -5.25 2.11
CA HIS A 46 -2.13 -4.54 0.84
C HIS A 46 -2.07 -5.50 -0.35
N GLY A 47 -1.38 -6.64 -0.22
CA GLY A 47 -1.36 -7.70 -1.23
C GLY A 47 -2.75 -8.29 -1.45
N LEU A 48 -3.51 -8.54 -0.38
CA LEU A 48 -4.89 -8.98 -0.43
C LEU A 48 -5.78 -7.93 -1.11
N GLN A 49 -5.63 -6.65 -0.76
CA GLN A 49 -6.34 -5.55 -1.42
C GLN A 49 -6.04 -5.49 -2.92
N MET A 50 -4.78 -5.66 -3.32
CA MET A 50 -4.37 -5.72 -4.72
C MET A 50 -5.00 -6.92 -5.44
N ALA A 51 -4.92 -8.12 -4.84
CA ALA A 51 -5.47 -9.34 -5.40
C ALA A 51 -6.99 -9.26 -5.58
N ILE A 52 -7.72 -8.82 -4.54
CA ILE A 52 -9.17 -8.63 -4.59
C ILE A 52 -9.54 -7.61 -5.69
N PHE A 53 -8.82 -6.50 -5.77
CA PHE A 53 -9.13 -5.46 -6.76
C PHE A 53 -8.88 -5.93 -8.19
N ILE A 54 -7.74 -6.59 -8.45
CA ILE A 54 -7.45 -7.17 -9.76
C ILE A 54 -8.47 -8.25 -10.12
N GLY A 55 -8.84 -9.12 -9.18
CA GLY A 55 -9.83 -10.17 -9.41
C GLY A 55 -11.24 -9.63 -9.69
N ALA A 56 -11.65 -8.56 -9.00
CA ALA A 56 -12.99 -7.99 -9.15
C ALA A 56 -13.15 -7.04 -10.35
N PHE A 57 -12.08 -6.34 -10.73
CA PHE A 57 -12.13 -5.24 -11.71
C PHE A 57 -11.13 -5.37 -12.87
N GLY A 58 -10.20 -6.32 -12.86
CA GLY A 58 -9.12 -6.43 -13.85
C GLY A 58 -9.58 -6.55 -15.30
N ASP A 59 -10.71 -7.21 -15.55
CA ASP A 59 -11.30 -7.35 -16.89
C ASP A 59 -12.21 -6.18 -17.27
N LYS A 60 -12.58 -5.35 -16.29
CA LYS A 60 -13.53 -4.23 -16.46
C LYS A 60 -12.83 -2.91 -16.72
N ILE A 61 -11.58 -2.75 -16.28
CA ILE A 61 -10.80 -1.52 -16.42
C ILE A 61 -9.38 -1.84 -16.93
N LYS A 62 -8.92 -1.08 -17.93
CA LYS A 62 -7.54 -1.18 -18.42
C LYS A 62 -6.59 -0.53 -17.42
N MET A 63 -6.03 -1.35 -16.52
CA MET A 63 -5.03 -0.92 -15.55
C MET A 63 -3.60 -1.11 -16.07
N SER A 64 -2.78 -0.08 -15.86
CA SER A 64 -1.33 -0.19 -15.99
C SER A 64 -0.74 -1.07 -14.88
N SER A 65 0.44 -1.65 -15.14
CA SER A 65 1.17 -2.42 -14.12
C SER A 65 1.49 -1.58 -12.88
N TRP A 66 1.79 -0.29 -13.05
CA TRP A 66 2.03 0.62 -11.93
C TRP A 66 0.79 0.80 -11.05
N GLU A 67 -0.40 0.95 -11.64
CA GLU A 67 -1.64 1.06 -10.85
C GLU A 67 -1.86 -0.18 -9.99
N LYS A 68 -1.55 -1.38 -10.51
CA LYS A 68 -1.62 -2.63 -9.74
C LYS A 68 -0.67 -2.61 -8.53
N TYR A 69 0.62 -2.39 -8.77
CA TYR A 69 1.63 -2.38 -7.70
C TYR A 69 1.47 -1.20 -6.73
N SER A 70 0.89 -0.09 -7.17
CA SER A 70 0.60 1.04 -6.28
C SER A 70 -0.39 0.68 -5.16
N ILE A 71 -1.24 -0.34 -5.35
CA ILE A 71 -2.13 -0.86 -4.31
C ILE A 71 -1.32 -1.58 -3.23
N LEU A 72 -0.28 -2.32 -3.61
CA LEU A 72 0.61 -2.96 -2.63
C LEU A 72 1.31 -1.94 -1.74
N ILE A 73 1.68 -0.78 -2.30
CA ILE A 73 2.41 0.27 -1.58
C ILE A 73 1.43 1.14 -0.77
N PHE A 74 0.36 1.64 -1.39
CA PHE A 74 -0.51 2.66 -0.79
C PHE A 74 -1.86 2.15 -0.31
N GLY A 75 -2.15 0.86 -0.46
CA GLY A 75 -3.40 0.23 -0.06
C GLY A 75 -4.62 0.94 -0.63
N ILE A 76 -5.58 1.25 0.24
CA ILE A 76 -6.84 1.91 -0.12
C ILE A 76 -6.66 3.27 -0.79
N PHE A 77 -5.57 4.00 -0.52
CA PHE A 77 -5.35 5.31 -1.15
C PHE A 77 -5.03 5.19 -2.64
N ALA A 78 -4.40 4.09 -3.07
CA ALA A 78 -4.27 3.78 -4.49
C ALA A 78 -5.60 3.34 -5.09
N LEU A 79 -6.37 2.50 -4.38
CA LEU A 79 -7.71 2.07 -4.84
C LEU A 79 -8.65 3.26 -5.08
N LEU A 80 -8.68 4.23 -4.17
CA LEU A 80 -9.48 5.44 -4.32
C LEU A 80 -9.04 6.29 -5.52
N ASP A 81 -7.75 6.33 -5.81
CA ASP A 81 -7.20 7.08 -6.94
C ASP A 81 -7.52 6.40 -8.28
N ILE A 82 -7.36 5.08 -8.35
CA ILE A 82 -7.70 4.27 -9.53
C ILE A 82 -9.20 4.34 -9.81
N ARG A 83 -10.04 4.18 -8.78
CA ARG A 83 -11.50 4.32 -8.90
C ARG A 83 -11.89 5.69 -9.45
N ARG A 84 -11.24 6.76 -8.98
CA ARG A 84 -11.47 8.13 -9.48
C ARG A 84 -11.01 8.37 -10.91
N LYS A 85 -10.08 7.57 -11.41
CA LYS A 85 -9.52 7.70 -12.76
C LYS A 85 -10.33 6.93 -13.80
N HIS A 86 -10.88 5.77 -13.41
CA HIS A 86 -11.47 4.81 -14.35
C HIS A 86 -12.97 4.58 -14.17
N MET A 87 -13.56 4.98 -13.03
CA MET A 87 -14.95 4.64 -12.67
C MET A 87 -15.82 5.84 -12.26
N MET A 88 -15.24 7.04 -12.26
CA MET A 88 -15.94 8.32 -12.13
C MET A 88 -15.41 9.26 -13.20
#